data_AF-A0A182X0F1-F1
#
_entry.id   AF-A0A182X0F1-F1
#
_cell.length_a   1.000
_cell.length_b   1.000
_cell.length_c   1.000
_cell.angle_alpha   90.00
_cell.angle_beta   90.00
_cell.angle_gamma   90.00
#
_symmetry.space_group_name_H-M   'P 1'
#
loop_
_entity.id
_entity.type
_entity.pdbx_description
1 polymer ?
#
loop_
_entity_poly.entity_id
_entity_poly.type
_entity_poly.pdbx_seq_one_letter_code
_entity_poly.pdbx_strand_id
1 'polypeptide(L)'
;MASLANKGSTLVSTLMTQARPKFNVFMKYAKVELTPPSPGDIPAIRDGIARLISGARTGAWKNLTVREAWLNTLITMEVCFWFYAGECIGKRHLVGYKV
;
A
#
# COMPACT_ATOMS: atom_id res chain seq x y z
N MET A 1 -6.63 -42.69 0.63
CA MET A 1 -7.34 -41.44 0.29
C MET A 1 -7.93 -40.72 1.51
N ALA A 2 -8.70 -41.39 2.39
CA ALA A 2 -9.32 -40.74 3.57
C ALA A 2 -8.32 -40.16 4.60
N SER A 3 -7.19 -40.82 4.86
CA SER A 3 -6.17 -40.31 5.80
C SER A 3 -5.46 -39.04 5.28
N LEU A 4 -5.25 -38.94 3.97
CA LEU A 4 -4.62 -37.77 3.34
C LEU A 4 -5.55 -36.55 3.38
N ALA A 5 -6.86 -36.77 3.12
CA ALA A 5 -7.88 -35.74 3.25
C ALA A 5 -8.03 -35.24 4.70
N ASN A 6 -7.99 -36.14 5.69
CA ASN A 6 -8.01 -35.75 7.10
C ASN A 6 -6.76 -34.96 7.50
N LYS A 7 -5.57 -35.37 7.07
CA LYS A 7 -4.32 -34.63 7.32
C LYS A 7 -4.32 -33.25 6.63
N GLY A 8 -4.83 -33.17 5.40
CA GLY A 8 -5.01 -31.90 4.69
C GLY A 8 -5.97 -30.96 5.41
N SER A 9 -7.11 -31.48 5.89
CA SER A 9 -8.07 -30.72 6.71
C SER A 9 -7.45 -30.17 7.99
N THR A 10 -6.65 -30.99 8.69
CA THR A 10 -5.94 -30.52 9.89
C THR A 10 -4.92 -29.43 9.57
N LEU A 11 -4.17 -29.53 8.48
CA LEU A 11 -3.22 -28.49 8.06
C LEU A 11 -3.93 -27.17 7.73
N VAL A 12 -5.07 -27.22 7.02
CA VAL A 12 -5.87 -26.03 6.73
C VAL A 12 -6.41 -25.39 8.01
N SER A 13 -6.89 -26.19 8.96
CA SER A 13 -7.35 -25.68 10.25
C SER A 13 -6.23 -25.00 11.03
N THR A 14 -5.02 -25.58 11.03
CA THR A 14 -3.84 -24.99 11.68
C THR A 14 -3.40 -23.72 10.96
N LEU A 15 -3.41 -23.68 9.64
CA LEU A 15 -3.11 -22.47 8.88
C LEU A 15 -4.12 -21.37 9.18
N MET A 16 -5.41 -21.69 9.27
CA MET A 16 -6.43 -20.72 9.64
C MET A 16 -6.26 -20.18 11.06
N THR A 17 -5.95 -21.04 12.04
CA THR A 17 -5.73 -20.57 13.42
C THR A 17 -4.51 -19.66 13.53
N GLN A 18 -3.47 -19.88 12.72
CA GLN A 18 -2.28 -19.03 12.65
C GLN A 18 -2.48 -17.76 11.82
N ALA A 19 -3.26 -17.83 10.73
CA ALA A 19 -3.49 -16.70 9.82
C ALA A 19 -4.47 -15.67 10.40
N ARG A 20 -5.52 -16.10 11.10
CA ARG A 20 -6.54 -15.21 11.69
C ARG A 20 -5.96 -14.06 12.54
N PRO A 21 -5.08 -14.29 13.53
CA PRO A 21 -4.54 -13.19 14.33
C PRO A 21 -3.71 -12.21 13.50
N LYS A 22 -2.92 -12.71 12.54
CA LYS A 22 -2.11 -11.87 11.65
C LYS A 22 -2.98 -11.03 10.72
N PHE A 23 -4.03 -11.64 10.16
CA PHE A 23 -5.01 -10.93 9.33
C PHE A 23 -5.77 -9.88 10.12
N ASN A 24 -6.14 -10.15 11.38
CA ASN A 24 -6.80 -9.16 12.23
C ASN A 24 -5.91 -7.93 12.48
N VAL A 25 -4.61 -8.13 12.71
CA VAL A 25 -3.66 -7.03 12.85
C VAL A 25 -3.53 -6.25 11.54
N PHE A 26 -3.36 -6.94 10.41
CA PHE A 26 -3.35 -6.30 9.09
C PHE A 26 -4.61 -5.47 8.87
N MET A 27 -5.78 -6.03 9.17
CA MET A 27 -7.06 -5.38 8.96
C MET A 27 -7.31 -4.21 9.91
N LYS A 28 -6.71 -4.22 11.11
CA LYS A 28 -6.71 -3.07 12.02
C LYS A 28 -6.00 -1.87 11.40
N TYR A 29 -4.79 -2.07 10.86
CA TYR A 29 -4.00 -0.97 10.26
C TYR A 29 -4.54 -0.56 8.89
N ALA A 30 -4.95 -1.52 8.06
CA ALA A 30 -5.52 -1.22 6.75
C ALA A 30 -6.77 -0.32 6.85
N LYS A 31 -7.58 -0.46 7.90
CA LYS A 31 -8.75 0.42 8.13
C LYS A 31 -8.41 1.88 8.42
N VAL A 32 -7.22 2.18 8.92
CA VAL A 32 -6.83 3.56 9.25
C VAL A 32 -5.90 4.15 8.19
N GLU A 33 -4.98 3.36 7.65
CA GLU A 33 -3.97 3.85 6.69
C GLU A 33 -4.41 3.74 5.22
N LEU A 34 -5.23 2.74 4.86
CA LEU A 34 -5.61 2.46 3.47
C LEU A 34 -7.06 2.87 3.14
N THR A 35 -7.73 3.54 4.08
CA THR A 35 -9.08 4.05 3.85
C THR A 35 -9.00 5.31 3.01
N PRO A 36 -9.86 5.47 1.98
CA PRO A 36 -9.90 6.69 1.19
C PRO A 36 -10.09 7.92 2.09
N PRO A 37 -9.38 9.03 1.82
CA PRO A 37 -9.47 10.24 2.63
C PRO A 37 -10.90 10.79 2.64
N SER A 38 -11.27 11.46 3.74
CA SER A 38 -12.55 12.14 3.84
C SER A 38 -12.52 13.42 3.00
N PRO A 39 -13.66 13.91 2.48
CA PRO A 39 -13.71 15.20 1.80
C PRO A 39 -13.17 16.37 2.64
N GLY A 40 -13.22 16.27 3.97
CA GLY A 40 -12.64 17.25 4.89
C GLY A 40 -11.10 17.34 4.86
N ASP A 41 -10.42 16.31 4.35
CA ASP A 41 -8.96 16.26 4.27
C ASP A 41 -8.42 16.90 2.98
N ILE A 42 -9.28 17.14 1.99
CA ILE A 42 -8.91 17.70 0.67
C ILE A 42 -8.20 19.07 0.79
N PRO A 43 -8.66 20.02 1.62
CA PRO A 43 -7.97 21.30 1.79
C PRO A 43 -6.53 21.12 2.31
N ALA A 44 -6.32 20.24 3.29
CA ALA A 44 -5.00 19.97 3.85
C ALA A 44 -4.06 19.33 2.82
N ILE A 45 -4.57 18.42 1.98
CA ILE A 45 -3.82 17.82 0.87
C ILE A 45 -3.39 18.90 -0.13
N ARG A 46 -4.30 19.79 -0.52
CA ARG A 46 -4.00 20.91 -1.43
C ARG A 46 -2.91 21.82 -0.87
N ASP A 47 -3.00 22.17 0.40
CA ASP A 47 -2.00 23.01 1.07
C ASP A 47 -0.64 22.30 1.15
N GLY A 48 -0.62 21.00 1.40
CA GLY A 48 0.60 20.17 1.37
C GLY A 48 1.29 20.21 0.00
N ILE A 49 0.52 20.03 -1.08
CA ILE A 49 1.04 20.11 -2.45
C ILE A 49 1.58 21.52 -2.75
N ALA A 50 0.86 22.57 -2.33
CA ALA A 50 1.31 23.95 -2.53
C ALA A 50 2.66 24.23 -1.84
N ARG A 51 2.85 23.70 -0.62
CA ARG A 51 4.12 23.79 0.11
C ARG A 51 5.25 23.05 -0.60
N LEU A 52 5.00 21.86 -1.13
CA LEU A 52 5.99 21.10 -1.91
C LEU A 52 6.44 21.89 -3.16
N ILE A 53 5.49 22.48 -3.89
CA ILE A 53 5.79 23.31 -5.07
C ILE A 53 6.61 24.55 -4.68
N SER A 54 6.22 25.23 -3.60
CA SER A 54 6.96 26.38 -3.07
C SER A 54 8.38 26.00 -2.67
N GLY A 55 8.55 24.90 -1.92
CA GLY A 55 9.87 24.38 -1.51
C GLY A 55 10.76 23.97 -2.68
N ALA A 56 10.18 23.43 -3.76
CA ALA A 56 10.90 23.15 -4.98
C ALA A 56 11.41 24.45 -5.65
N ARG A 57 10.56 25.48 -5.74
CA ARG A 57 10.90 26.78 -6.33
C ARG A 57 11.96 27.55 -5.54
N THR A 58 11.88 27.51 -4.20
CA THR A 58 12.83 28.20 -3.32
C THR A 58 14.15 27.46 -3.16
N GLY A 59 14.27 26.23 -3.68
CA GLY A 59 15.49 25.42 -3.57
C GLY A 59 15.65 24.71 -2.22
N ALA A 60 14.60 24.63 -1.40
CA ALA A 60 14.64 23.99 -0.08
C ALA A 60 15.06 22.51 -0.13
N TRP A 61 14.81 21.84 -1.26
CA TRP A 61 15.24 20.45 -1.50
C TRP A 61 16.76 20.25 -1.41
N LYS A 62 17.57 21.30 -1.61
CA LYS A 62 19.03 21.23 -1.49
C LYS A 62 19.51 21.09 -0.04
N ASN A 63 18.67 21.44 0.93
CA ASN A 63 18.98 21.36 2.35
C ASN A 63 18.55 20.03 2.98
N LEU A 64 18.02 19.09 2.18
CA LEU A 64 17.59 17.77 2.68
C LEU A 64 18.80 16.88 2.94
N THR A 65 18.74 16.13 4.04
CA THR A 65 19.71 15.07 4.30
C THR A 65 19.47 13.89 3.36
N VAL A 66 20.52 13.09 3.12
CA VAL A 66 20.42 11.89 2.26
C VAL A 66 19.35 10.93 2.76
N ARG A 67 19.20 10.79 4.09
CA ARG A 67 18.19 9.94 4.71
C ARG A 67 16.77 10.39 4.35
N GLU A 68 16.50 11.70 4.42
CA GLU A 68 15.19 12.25 4.09
C GLU A 68 14.89 12.14 2.60
N ALA A 69 15.86 12.46 1.75
CA ALA A 69 15.73 12.30 0.31
C ALA A 69 15.43 10.85 -0.08
N TRP A 70 16.11 9.90 0.56
CA TRP A 70 15.87 8.46 0.35
C TRP A 70 14.47 8.05 0.77
N LEU A 71 14.02 8.45 1.97
CA LEU A 71 12.68 8.14 2.46
C LEU A 71 11.59 8.71 1.55
N ASN A 72 11.72 9.96 1.12
CA ASN A 72 10.77 10.59 0.19
C ASN A 72 10.73 9.87 -1.17
N THR A 73 11.87 9.35 -1.62
CA THR A 73 11.95 8.56 -2.85
C THR A 73 11.21 7.23 -2.72
N LEU A 74 11.37 6.53 -1.58
CA LEU A 74 10.66 5.27 -1.31
C LEU A 74 9.14 5.46 -1.29
N ILE A 75 8.66 6.52 -0.61
CA ILE A 75 7.22 6.86 -0.58
C ILE A 75 6.73 7.17 -2.00
N THR A 76 7.51 7.92 -2.79
CA THR A 76 7.16 8.24 -4.18
C THR A 76 7.01 6.95 -5.01
N MET A 77 7.94 6.01 -4.87
CA MET A 77 7.86 4.71 -5.56
C MET A 77 6.64 3.89 -5.11
N GLU A 78 6.30 3.90 -3.82
CA GLU A 78 5.10 3.22 -3.32
C GLU A 78 3.83 3.74 -4.00
N VAL A 79 3.67 5.06 -4.13
CA VAL A 79 2.54 5.68 -4.84
C VAL A 79 2.51 5.27 -6.32
N CYS A 80 3.68 5.20 -6.97
CA CYS A 80 3.77 4.69 -8.35
C CYS A 80 3.36 3.22 -8.47
N PHE A 81 3.71 2.37 -7.50
CA PHE A 81 3.29 0.96 -7.52
C PHE A 81 1.78 0.80 -7.32
N TRP A 82 1.13 1.67 -6.55
CA TRP A 82 -0.33 1.69 -6.45
C TRP A 82 -1.02 1.97 -7.80
N PHE A 83 -0.43 2.81 -8.65
CA PHE A 83 -0.93 3.02 -10.02
C PHE A 83 -0.91 1.72 -10.84
N TYR A 84 0.20 0.97 -10.81
CA TYR A 84 0.31 -0.32 -11.50
C TYR A 84 -0.57 -1.41 -10.90
N ALA A 85 -0.80 -1.40 -9.59
CA ALA A 85 -1.78 -2.27 -8.96
C ALA A 85 -3.20 -1.99 -9.49
N GLY A 86 -3.56 -0.71 -9.65
CA GLY A 86 -4.79 -0.29 -10.32
C GLY A 86 -4.86 -0.75 -11.77
N GLU A 87 -3.76 -0.67 -12.52
CA GLU A 87 -3.66 -1.19 -13.89
C GLU A 87 -3.92 -2.70 -13.94
N CYS A 88 -3.33 -3.49 -13.04
CA CYS A 88 -3.58 -4.93 -12.94
C CYS A 88 -5.07 -5.24 -12.67
N ILE A 89 -5.73 -4.45 -11.81
CA ILE A 89 -7.18 -4.57 -11.58
C ILE A 89 -7.96 -4.21 -12.86
N GLY A 90 -7.61 -3.12 -13.53
CA GLY A 90 -8.25 -2.67 -14.77
C GLY A 90 -8.13 -3.68 -15.92
N LYS A 91 -6.96 -4.30 -16.08
CA LYS A 91 -6.69 -5.36 -17.06
C LYS A 91 -7.29 -6.70 -16.68
N ARG A 92 -7.62 -6.90 -15.41
CA ARG A 92 -8.06 -8.18 -14.81
C ARG A 92 -7.07 -9.32 -15.03
N HIS A 93 -5.79 -8.99 -15.20
CA HIS A 93 -4.73 -9.96 -15.47
C HIS A 93 -3.42 -9.49 -14.85
N LEU A 94 -2.68 -10.41 -14.24
CA LEU A 94 -1.43 -10.10 -13.53
C LEU A 94 -0.23 -9.98 -14.50
N VAL A 95 -0.28 -10.63 -15.66
CA VAL A 95 0.85 -10.70 -16.60
C VAL A 95 0.44 -10.25 -17.99
N GLY A 96 0.72 -8.99 -18.34
CA GLY A 96 0.35 -8.45 -19.64
C GLY A 96 -1.15 -8.35 -19.88
N TYR A 97 -1.52 -7.83 -21.04
CA TYR A 97 -2.91 -7.79 -21.48
C TYR A 97 -3.28 -9.13 -22.12
N LYS A 98 -4.49 -9.62 -21.83
CA LYS A 98 -5.08 -10.72 -22.56
C LYS A 98 -5.59 -10.18 -23.90
N VAL A 99 -4.72 -10.21 -24.91
CA VAL A 99 -5.05 -9.93 -26.31
C VAL A 99 -5.73 -11.12 -26.97
#